data_AF-A0A2G5D6Y5-F1
#
_entry.id   AF-A0A2G5D6Y5-F1
#
_cell.length_a   1.000
_cell.length_b   1.000
_cell.length_c   1.000
_cell.angle_alpha   90.00
_cell.angle_beta   90.00
_cell.angle_gamma   90.00
#
_symmetry.space_group_name_H-M   'P 1'
#
loop_
_entity.id
_entity.type
_entity.pdbx_description
1 polymer ?
#
loop_
_entity_poly.entity_id
_entity_poly.type
_entity_poly.pdbx_seq_one_letter_code
_entity_poly.pdbx_strand_id
1 'polypeptide(L)'
;MEGEDRISFLPDELIIHILSFLNMNHAVSTSVLSKSWRYLWTFNPRMCFDFETFQPQLCNFASKETANTYIRVNPYIRNFASNRNNYVAVIDHCIQQYQAKKLQTLSIRLDVSNEDALLEMKTWLDFAIDKKVEDLKLYNISELFSLSDIKCFDSLKSLCLRDVEAFDGAIETLLSKCTCLQKLDLAISIKPNWNKLYISLPELQHLSIHFIRYHSLEIYAPNLLSLK
;
A
#
# COMPACT_ATOMS: atom_id res chain seq x y z
N MET A 1 -35.05 22.96 16.51
CA MET A 1 -33.90 23.43 15.70
C MET A 1 -33.20 22.19 15.20
N GLU A 2 -33.32 21.90 13.91
CA GLU A 2 -32.44 20.91 13.27
C GLU A 2 -30.99 21.37 13.49
N GLY A 3 -30.13 20.45 13.93
CA GLY A 3 -28.72 20.78 14.14
C GLY A 3 -28.11 21.22 12.82
N GLU A 4 -27.50 22.41 12.78
CA GLU A 4 -26.80 22.89 11.59
C GLU A 4 -25.78 21.84 11.10
N ASP A 5 -25.83 21.51 9.80
CA ASP A 5 -24.89 20.57 9.19
C ASP A 5 -23.52 21.25 8.99
N ARG A 6 -22.78 21.35 10.09
CA ARG A 6 -21.44 21.96 10.15
C ARG A 6 -20.39 21.19 9.33
N ILE A 7 -20.64 19.91 9.03
CA ILE A 7 -19.70 19.04 8.30
C ILE A 7 -19.74 19.36 6.80
N SER A 8 -20.91 19.72 6.26
CA SER A 8 -21.05 20.14 4.86
C SER A 8 -20.49 21.52 4.55
N PHE A 9 -20.23 22.36 5.55
CA PHE A 9 -19.65 23.70 5.39
C PHE A 9 -18.12 23.74 5.46
N LEU A 10 -17.45 22.60 5.69
CA LEU A 10 -15.99 22.54 5.67
C LEU A 10 -15.47 22.77 4.25
N PRO A 11 -14.41 23.59 4.06
CA PRO A 11 -13.69 23.68 2.81
C PRO A 11 -13.16 22.32 2.35
N ASP A 12 -13.12 22.11 1.04
CA ASP A 12 -12.69 20.86 0.42
C ASP A 12 -11.28 20.47 0.88
N GLU A 13 -10.36 21.42 1.05
CA GLU A 13 -8.99 21.16 1.50
C GLU A 13 -8.95 20.59 2.92
N LEU A 14 -9.83 21.06 3.82
CA LEU A 14 -9.92 20.52 5.18
C LEU A 14 -10.53 19.12 5.18
N ILE A 15 -11.52 18.87 4.32
CA ILE A 15 -12.09 17.54 4.15
C ILE A 15 -11.01 16.59 3.64
N ILE A 16 -10.29 16.94 2.58
CA ILE A 16 -9.18 16.13 2.03
C ILE A 16 -8.12 15.88 3.11
N HIS A 17 -7.79 16.89 3.93
CA HIS A 17 -6.87 16.73 5.05
C HIS A 17 -7.39 15.71 6.07
N ILE A 18 -8.67 15.77 6.47
CA ILE A 18 -9.30 14.77 7.34
C ILE A 18 -9.23 13.38 6.71
N LEU A 19 -9.59 13.26 5.43
CA LEU A 19 -9.56 11.99 4.70
C LEU A 19 -8.15 11.40 4.61
N SER A 20 -7.09 12.23 4.61
CA SER A 20 -5.69 11.77 4.58
C SER A 20 -5.25 11.01 5.84
N PHE A 21 -6.01 11.10 6.93
CA PHE A 21 -5.82 10.31 8.14
C PHE A 21 -6.59 8.99 8.14
N LEU A 22 -7.45 8.77 7.13
CA LEU A 22 -8.27 7.57 7.02
C LEU A 22 -7.69 6.59 6.00
N ASN A 23 -7.90 5.31 6.26
CA ASN A 23 -7.71 4.27 5.24
C ASN A 23 -8.71 4.44 4.10
N MET A 24 -8.38 3.89 2.93
CA MET A 24 -9.16 4.13 1.73
C MET A 24 -10.62 3.71 1.89
N ASN A 25 -10.87 2.57 2.55
CA ASN A 25 -12.22 2.07 2.79
C ASN A 25 -13.06 3.04 3.62
N HIS A 26 -12.46 3.66 4.65
CA HIS A 26 -13.13 4.65 5.48
C HIS A 26 -13.31 5.96 4.72
N ALA A 27 -12.29 6.43 4.01
CA ALA A 27 -12.37 7.64 3.20
C ALA A 27 -13.50 7.53 2.16
N VAL A 28 -13.60 6.42 1.41
CA VAL A 28 -14.73 6.17 0.49
C VAL A 28 -16.05 6.12 1.25
N SER A 29 -16.12 5.47 2.41
CA SER A 29 -17.38 5.38 3.18
C SER A 29 -17.93 6.74 3.63
N THR A 30 -17.07 7.75 3.82
CA THR A 30 -17.53 9.11 4.15
C THR A 30 -18.31 9.79 3.02
N SER A 31 -18.30 9.22 1.81
CA SER A 31 -19.05 9.72 0.66
C SER A 31 -20.56 9.78 0.87
N VAL A 32 -21.08 9.08 1.89
CA VAL A 32 -22.51 9.10 2.25
C VAL A 32 -22.87 10.22 3.22
N LEU A 33 -21.88 10.90 3.82
CA LEU A 33 -22.12 11.95 4.82
C LEU A 33 -22.82 13.16 4.21
N SER A 34 -22.37 13.62 3.05
CA SER A 34 -23.05 14.65 2.27
C SER A 34 -22.56 14.71 0.83
N LYS A 35 -23.19 15.55 0.00
CA LYS A 35 -22.80 15.75 -1.41
C LYS A 35 -21.36 16.25 -1.54
N SER A 36 -20.90 17.10 -0.63
CA SER A 36 -19.53 17.66 -0.65
C SER A 36 -18.47 16.58 -0.40
N TRP A 37 -18.77 15.60 0.44
CA TRP A 37 -17.83 14.53 0.79
C TRP A 37 -17.73 13.42 -0.26
N ARG A 38 -18.71 13.35 -1.17
CA ARG A 38 -18.92 12.20 -2.08
C ARG A 38 -17.72 11.82 -2.94
N TYR A 39 -16.91 12.79 -3.35
CA TYR A 39 -15.80 12.55 -4.29
C TYR A 39 -14.44 13.07 -3.79
N LEU A 40 -14.38 13.72 -2.64
CA LEU A 40 -13.12 14.34 -2.16
C LEU A 40 -12.06 13.32 -1.78
N TRP A 41 -12.44 12.09 -1.48
CA TRP A 41 -11.49 10.99 -1.27
C TRP A 41 -10.62 10.71 -2.49
N THR A 42 -11.07 11.07 -3.71
CA THR A 42 -10.31 10.88 -4.97
C THR A 42 -9.11 11.84 -5.10
N PHE A 43 -8.98 12.79 -4.19
CA PHE A 43 -7.85 13.71 -4.06
C PHE A 43 -6.96 13.40 -2.85
N ASN A 44 -7.26 12.32 -2.12
CA ASN A 44 -6.47 11.93 -0.96
C ASN A 44 -5.03 11.57 -1.39
N PRO A 45 -3.99 12.21 -0.82
CA PRO A 45 -2.61 11.90 -1.19
C PRO A 45 -2.16 10.48 -0.79
N ARG A 46 -2.96 9.75 -0.03
CA ARG A 46 -2.64 8.40 0.47
C ARG A 46 -3.76 7.43 0.15
N MET A 47 -3.46 6.40 -0.64
CA MET A 47 -4.36 5.27 -0.86
C MET A 47 -3.81 4.05 -0.14
N CYS A 48 -4.37 3.77 1.04
CA CYS A 48 -3.96 2.64 1.87
C CYS A 48 -5.09 1.61 1.95
N PHE A 49 -4.81 0.42 1.42
CA PHE A 49 -5.66 -0.77 1.44
C PHE A 49 -5.13 -1.84 2.39
N ASP A 50 -4.14 -1.52 3.24
CA ASP A 50 -3.66 -2.41 4.28
C ASP A 50 -4.66 -2.50 5.45
N PHE A 51 -5.04 -3.72 5.84
CA PHE A 51 -5.94 -3.95 6.98
C PHE A 51 -5.28 -3.65 8.33
N GLU A 52 -3.97 -3.37 8.36
CA GLU A 52 -3.18 -3.20 9.59
C GLU A 52 -3.05 -1.76 10.08
N THR A 53 -3.49 -0.77 9.31
CA THR A 53 -3.63 0.62 9.79
C THR A 53 -4.90 0.82 10.63
N PHE A 54 -5.36 -0.22 11.34
CA PHE A 54 -5.91 -0.03 12.67
C PHE A 54 -4.79 0.52 13.55
N GLN A 55 -4.57 1.83 13.50
CA GLN A 55 -3.69 2.48 14.46
C GLN A 55 -4.15 2.09 15.87
N PRO A 56 -3.25 1.54 16.73
CA PRO A 56 -3.56 1.19 18.11
C PRO A 56 -4.09 2.37 18.93
N GLN A 57 -3.89 3.61 18.45
CA GLN A 57 -4.31 4.85 19.10
C GLN A 57 -5.85 4.95 19.27
N LEU A 58 -6.63 4.46 18.30
CA LEU A 58 -8.11 4.44 18.40
C LEU A 58 -8.61 3.13 19.02
N CYS A 59 -7.86 2.03 18.88
CA CYS A 59 -8.16 0.75 19.51
C CYS A 59 -7.96 0.76 21.02
N ASN A 60 -7.19 1.69 21.58
CA ASN A 60 -7.12 1.88 23.03
C ASN A 60 -8.46 2.31 23.65
N PHE A 61 -9.42 2.78 22.84
CA PHE A 61 -10.77 3.15 23.28
C PHE A 61 -11.87 2.17 22.83
N ALA A 62 -11.56 1.23 21.94
CA ALA A 62 -12.54 0.31 21.36
C ALA A 62 -12.21 -1.13 21.77
N SER A 63 -13.10 -1.78 22.52
CA SER A 63 -12.92 -3.18 22.89
C SER A 63 -12.88 -4.07 21.63
N LYS A 64 -12.32 -5.28 21.74
CA LYS A 64 -12.41 -6.29 20.66
C LYS A 64 -13.84 -6.49 20.15
N GLU A 65 -14.84 -6.29 21.01
CA GLU A 65 -16.25 -6.35 20.65
C GLU A 65 -16.70 -5.14 19.83
N THR A 66 -16.17 -3.94 20.09
CA THR A 66 -16.45 -2.75 19.28
C THR A 66 -15.84 -2.88 17.88
N ALA A 67 -14.60 -3.36 17.74
CA ALA A 67 -13.98 -3.63 16.44
C ALA A 67 -14.77 -4.68 15.64
N ASN A 68 -15.19 -5.77 16.28
CA ASN A 68 -16.06 -6.78 15.67
C ASN A 68 -17.46 -6.24 15.35
N THR A 69 -17.97 -5.30 16.14
CA THR A 69 -19.23 -4.61 15.86
C THR A 69 -19.08 -3.73 14.62
N TYR A 70 -18.04 -2.89 14.51
CA TYR A 70 -17.77 -2.07 13.32
C TYR A 70 -17.66 -2.91 12.03
N ILE A 71 -16.97 -4.05 12.09
CA ILE A 71 -16.90 -5.01 10.98
C ILE A 71 -18.27 -5.63 10.66
N ARG A 72 -19.12 -5.84 11.67
CA ARG A 72 -20.49 -6.37 11.51
C ARG A 72 -21.51 -5.35 10.99
N VAL A 73 -21.40 -4.07 11.37
CA VAL A 73 -22.40 -3.04 11.01
C VAL A 73 -22.13 -2.42 9.64
N ASN A 74 -20.90 -2.49 9.12
CA ASN A 74 -20.59 -1.95 7.81
C ASN A 74 -20.52 -3.07 6.75
N PRO A 75 -21.56 -3.25 5.91
CA PRO A 75 -21.61 -4.31 4.90
C PRO A 75 -20.50 -4.18 3.86
N TYR A 76 -19.92 -2.98 3.67
CA TYR A 76 -18.72 -2.81 2.87
C TYR A 76 -17.53 -3.48 3.56
N ILE A 77 -17.18 -3.15 4.81
CA ILE A 77 -16.02 -3.74 5.52
C ILE A 77 -16.13 -5.27 5.68
N ARG A 78 -17.32 -5.80 5.96
CA ARG A 78 -17.57 -7.26 6.07
C ARG A 78 -17.29 -8.01 4.76
N ASN A 79 -17.61 -7.40 3.62
CA ASN A 79 -17.41 -8.01 2.30
C ASN A 79 -15.98 -7.86 1.77
N PHE A 80 -15.20 -6.90 2.30
CA PHE A 80 -13.80 -6.67 1.93
C PHE A 80 -12.84 -7.72 2.48
N ALA A 81 -13.05 -8.17 3.71
CA ALA A 81 -12.16 -9.13 4.37
C ALA A 81 -12.45 -10.59 4.02
N SER A 82 -13.58 -10.88 3.38
CA SER A 82 -14.07 -12.26 3.19
C SER A 82 -13.88 -12.79 1.75
N ASN A 83 -13.56 -11.94 0.77
CA ASN A 83 -13.45 -12.35 -0.64
C ASN A 83 -12.42 -11.49 -1.40
N ARG A 84 -11.37 -12.13 -1.93
CA ARG A 84 -10.33 -11.53 -2.78
C ARG A 84 -10.90 -10.70 -3.93
N ASN A 85 -11.91 -11.21 -4.65
CA ASN A 85 -12.44 -10.53 -5.83
C ASN A 85 -13.10 -9.19 -5.49
N ASN A 86 -13.71 -9.08 -4.31
CA ASN A 86 -14.26 -7.81 -3.84
C ASN A 86 -13.14 -6.81 -3.53
N TYR A 87 -12.05 -7.29 -2.93
CA TYR A 87 -10.90 -6.44 -2.59
C TYR A 87 -10.22 -5.89 -3.86
N VAL A 88 -9.97 -6.75 -4.85
CA VAL A 88 -9.46 -6.35 -6.18
C VAL A 88 -10.38 -5.31 -6.82
N ALA A 89 -11.68 -5.61 -6.89
CA ALA A 89 -12.66 -4.71 -7.51
C ALA A 89 -12.70 -3.33 -6.83
N VAL A 90 -12.46 -3.26 -5.52
CA VAL A 90 -12.41 -1.98 -4.82
C VAL A 90 -11.14 -1.21 -5.17
N ILE A 91 -9.97 -1.86 -5.19
CA ILE A 91 -8.74 -1.19 -5.58
C ILE A 91 -8.88 -0.64 -7.00
N ASP A 92 -9.38 -1.46 -7.92
CA ASP A 92 -9.60 -1.07 -9.31
C ASP A 92 -10.57 0.10 -9.41
N HIS A 93 -11.68 0.07 -8.66
CA HIS A 93 -12.61 1.17 -8.59
C HIS A 93 -11.96 2.46 -8.06
N CYS A 94 -11.16 2.38 -6.99
CA CYS A 94 -10.48 3.53 -6.42
C CYS A 94 -9.45 4.12 -7.39
N ILE A 95 -8.66 3.27 -8.04
CA ILE A 95 -7.68 3.65 -9.07
C ILE A 95 -8.35 4.36 -10.24
N GLN A 96 -9.47 3.81 -10.74
CA GLN A 96 -10.21 4.38 -11.86
C GLN A 96 -10.81 5.77 -11.54
N GLN A 97 -11.22 5.98 -10.29
CA GLN A 97 -11.83 7.23 -9.85
C GLN A 97 -10.80 8.27 -9.37
N TYR A 98 -9.53 7.91 -9.22
CA TYR A 98 -8.52 8.80 -8.62
C TYR A 98 -8.22 10.01 -9.51
N GLN A 99 -8.48 11.22 -8.99
CA GLN A 99 -8.42 12.46 -9.78
C GLN A 99 -7.16 13.27 -9.57
N ALA A 100 -6.48 13.11 -8.42
CA ALA A 100 -5.26 13.87 -8.16
C ALA A 100 -4.13 13.51 -9.15
N LYS A 101 -3.33 14.53 -9.49
CA LYS A 101 -2.19 14.41 -10.43
C LYS A 101 -1.03 13.59 -9.86
N LYS A 102 -0.92 13.57 -8.53
CA LYS A 102 0.13 12.88 -7.81
C LYS A 102 -0.49 12.09 -6.68
N LEU A 103 0.03 10.89 -6.43
CA LEU A 103 -0.26 10.11 -5.24
C LEU A 103 1.02 10.04 -4.43
N GLN A 104 0.97 10.35 -3.14
CA GLN A 104 2.16 10.30 -2.29
C GLN A 104 2.46 8.87 -1.85
N THR A 105 1.43 8.19 -1.33
CA THR A 105 1.55 6.83 -0.80
C THR A 105 0.53 5.90 -1.43
N LEU A 106 1.00 4.75 -1.90
CA LEU A 106 0.16 3.61 -2.27
C LEU A 106 0.55 2.43 -1.36
N SER A 107 -0.43 1.89 -0.64
CA SER A 107 -0.26 0.71 0.21
C SER A 107 -1.29 -0.35 -0.15
N ILE A 108 -0.83 -1.54 -0.55
CA ILE A 108 -1.68 -2.64 -1.02
C ILE A 108 -1.28 -3.92 -0.30
N ARG A 109 -2.24 -4.61 0.29
CA ARG A 109 -2.10 -6.02 0.69
C ARG A 109 -2.51 -6.93 -0.48
N LEU A 110 -1.70 -7.92 -0.81
CA LEU A 110 -1.83 -8.78 -1.98
C LEU A 110 -2.00 -10.23 -1.54
N ASP A 111 -3.18 -10.63 -1.06
CA ASP A 111 -3.47 -12.04 -0.75
C ASP A 111 -3.66 -12.83 -2.07
N VAL A 112 -2.54 -13.13 -2.70
CA VAL A 112 -2.45 -13.59 -4.09
C VAL A 112 -2.10 -15.06 -4.09
N SER A 113 -3.03 -15.95 -4.44
CA SER A 113 -2.76 -17.36 -4.73
C SER A 113 -3.54 -17.82 -5.97
N ASN A 114 -3.41 -17.10 -7.09
CA ASN A 114 -4.01 -17.46 -8.39
C ASN A 114 -3.23 -16.86 -9.57
N GLU A 115 -3.39 -17.43 -10.77
CA GLU A 115 -2.74 -17.03 -12.03
C GLU A 115 -3.00 -15.56 -12.43
N ASP A 116 -4.20 -15.02 -12.16
CA ASP A 116 -4.59 -13.66 -12.57
C ASP A 116 -3.91 -12.54 -11.77
N ALA A 117 -3.32 -12.87 -10.62
CA ALA A 117 -2.85 -11.87 -9.69
C ALA A 117 -1.62 -11.07 -10.17
N LEU A 118 -0.83 -11.66 -11.07
CA LEU A 118 0.30 -10.95 -11.69
C LEU A 118 -0.20 -9.77 -12.54
N LEU A 119 -1.33 -9.94 -13.24
CA LEU A 119 -1.91 -8.90 -14.08
C LEU A 119 -2.48 -7.75 -13.24
N GLU A 120 -3.18 -8.07 -12.15
CA GLU A 120 -3.68 -7.09 -11.19
C GLU A 120 -2.53 -6.29 -10.58
N MET A 121 -1.49 -6.99 -10.09
CA MET A 121 -0.30 -6.34 -9.54
C MET A 121 0.37 -5.43 -10.57
N LYS A 122 0.57 -5.89 -11.82
CA LYS A 122 1.13 -5.06 -12.90
C LYS A 122 0.30 -3.78 -13.11
N THR A 123 -1.03 -3.91 -13.13
CA THR A 123 -1.96 -2.78 -13.28
C THR A 123 -1.79 -1.76 -12.15
N TRP A 124 -1.71 -2.22 -10.91
CA TRP A 124 -1.55 -1.35 -9.74
C TRP A 124 -0.18 -0.69 -9.66
N LEU A 125 0.88 -1.38 -10.11
CA LEU A 125 2.22 -0.82 -10.22
C LEU A 125 2.32 0.21 -11.35
N ASP A 126 1.74 -0.06 -12.52
CA ASP A 126 1.67 0.92 -13.62
C ASP A 126 0.94 2.20 -13.19
N PHE A 127 -0.14 2.05 -12.43
CA PHE A 127 -0.82 3.19 -11.81
C PHE A 127 0.08 3.95 -10.84
N ALA A 128 0.83 3.26 -9.98
CA ALA A 128 1.77 3.90 -9.04
C ALA A 128 2.85 4.70 -9.77
N ILE A 129 3.34 4.17 -10.89
CA ILE A 129 4.32 4.83 -11.76
C ILE A 129 3.71 6.08 -12.40
N ASP A 130 2.51 5.97 -13.00
CA ASP A 130 1.80 7.10 -13.60
C ASP A 130 1.56 8.24 -12.61
N LYS A 131 1.15 7.89 -11.38
CA LYS A 131 0.88 8.86 -10.31
C LYS A 131 2.12 9.31 -9.55
N LYS A 132 3.32 8.89 -9.97
CA LYS A 132 4.60 9.30 -9.40
C LYS A 132 4.66 9.09 -7.89
N VAL A 133 4.26 7.91 -7.45
CA VAL A 133 4.25 7.51 -6.04
C VAL A 133 5.64 7.62 -5.44
N GLU A 134 5.73 8.21 -4.25
CA GLU A 134 6.99 8.34 -3.50
C GLU A 134 7.17 7.26 -2.44
N ASP A 135 6.06 6.70 -1.93
CA ASP A 135 6.03 5.66 -0.90
C ASP A 135 5.12 4.50 -1.34
N LEU A 136 5.72 3.37 -1.71
CA LEU A 136 5.01 2.17 -2.14
C LEU A 136 5.16 1.08 -1.08
N LYS A 137 4.04 0.50 -0.66
CA LYS A 137 4.02 -0.56 0.35
C LYS A 137 3.21 -1.74 -0.16
N LEU A 138 3.84 -2.89 -0.23
CA LEU A 138 3.22 -4.14 -0.66
C LEU A 138 3.35 -5.18 0.45
N TYR A 139 2.23 -5.81 0.78
CA TYR A 139 2.14 -6.78 1.87
C TYR A 139 1.58 -8.12 1.40
N ASN A 140 1.98 -9.21 2.05
CA ASN A 140 1.38 -10.54 1.93
C ASN A 140 1.45 -11.18 0.52
N ILE A 141 2.45 -10.85 -0.29
CA ILE A 141 2.58 -11.41 -1.65
C ILE A 141 3.04 -12.87 -1.56
N SER A 142 2.23 -13.85 -1.94
CA SER A 142 2.66 -15.26 -1.88
C SER A 142 3.56 -15.71 -3.04
N GLU A 143 3.48 -15.03 -4.19
CA GLU A 143 4.29 -15.37 -5.36
C GLU A 143 4.69 -14.11 -6.14
N LEU A 144 5.85 -13.55 -5.81
CA LEU A 144 6.45 -12.46 -6.57
C LEU A 144 7.34 -13.01 -7.69
N PHE A 145 6.87 -12.85 -8.93
CA PHE A 145 7.61 -13.17 -10.15
C PHE A 145 8.47 -12.01 -10.64
N SER A 146 9.38 -12.27 -11.57
CA SER A 146 10.18 -11.23 -12.20
C SER A 146 9.30 -10.23 -12.97
N LEU A 147 9.45 -8.95 -12.65
CA LEU A 147 8.68 -7.84 -13.22
C LEU A 147 9.48 -7.06 -14.27
N SER A 148 10.14 -7.78 -15.17
CA SER A 148 11.07 -7.21 -16.15
C SER A 148 10.44 -6.16 -17.07
N ASP A 149 9.16 -6.36 -17.41
CA ASP A 149 8.39 -5.50 -18.33
C ASP A 149 7.89 -4.19 -17.69
N ILE A 150 7.96 -4.06 -16.35
CA ILE A 150 7.46 -2.86 -15.67
C ILE A 150 8.43 -1.69 -15.91
N LYS A 151 7.85 -0.50 -16.05
CA LYS A 151 8.59 0.77 -16.21
C LYS A 151 9.36 1.14 -14.93
N CYS A 152 10.24 2.14 -15.03
CA CYS A 152 10.99 2.63 -13.89
C CYS A 152 10.11 3.46 -12.94
N PHE A 153 10.39 3.35 -11.64
CA PHE A 153 9.81 4.15 -10.58
C PHE A 153 10.66 5.40 -10.32
N ASP A 154 10.58 6.39 -11.21
CA ASP A 154 11.46 7.57 -11.19
C ASP A 154 11.23 8.53 -10.00
N SER A 155 10.17 8.34 -9.23
CA SER A 155 9.82 9.18 -8.07
C SER A 155 9.81 8.44 -6.74
N LEU A 156 10.03 7.11 -6.76
CA LEU A 156 9.88 6.28 -5.57
C LEU A 156 11.09 6.44 -4.65
N LYS A 157 10.83 6.88 -3.43
CA LYS A 157 11.84 7.13 -2.38
C LYS A 157 11.78 6.09 -1.27
N SER A 158 10.60 5.49 -1.05
CA SER A 158 10.36 4.51 0.00
C SER A 158 9.65 3.29 -0.58
N LEU A 159 10.23 2.11 -0.35
CA LEU A 159 9.65 0.82 -0.74
C LEU A 159 9.58 -0.08 0.49
N CYS A 160 8.40 -0.63 0.74
CA CYS A 160 8.15 -1.60 1.79
C CYS A 160 7.60 -2.87 1.16
N LEU A 161 8.28 -3.99 1.37
CA LEU A 161 7.85 -5.32 0.96
C LEU A 161 7.79 -6.18 2.22
N ARG A 162 6.59 -6.52 2.71
CA ARG A 162 6.44 -7.37 3.91
C ARG A 162 5.60 -8.60 3.64
N ASP A 163 5.98 -9.71 4.27
CA ASP A 163 5.36 -11.02 4.07
C ASP A 163 5.32 -11.38 2.58
N VAL A 164 6.45 -11.20 1.87
CA VAL A 164 6.58 -11.46 0.43
C VAL A 164 7.37 -12.73 0.21
N GLU A 165 6.78 -13.71 -0.47
CA GLU A 165 7.42 -14.89 -1.02
C GLU A 165 7.83 -14.61 -2.48
N ALA A 166 9.15 -14.59 -2.74
CA ALA A 166 9.68 -14.23 -4.05
C ALA A 166 10.49 -15.36 -4.71
N PHE A 167 10.45 -15.38 -6.05
CA PHE A 167 11.32 -16.20 -6.88
C PHE A 167 12.69 -15.52 -7.11
N ASP A 168 13.69 -16.32 -7.50
CA ASP A 168 15.04 -15.85 -7.79
C ASP A 168 15.04 -14.69 -8.81
N GLY A 169 15.76 -13.62 -8.51
CA GLY A 169 15.88 -12.43 -9.34
C GLY A 169 14.69 -11.48 -9.32
N ALA A 170 13.56 -11.84 -8.71
CA ALA A 170 12.35 -11.00 -8.72
C ALA A 170 12.54 -9.70 -7.92
N ILE A 171 13.15 -9.80 -6.74
CA ILE A 171 13.43 -8.65 -5.88
C ILE A 171 14.48 -7.74 -6.53
N GLU A 172 15.56 -8.29 -7.07
CA GLU A 172 16.60 -7.54 -7.78
C GLU A 172 16.03 -6.83 -8.99
N THR A 173 15.17 -7.51 -9.76
CA THR A 173 14.51 -6.90 -10.92
C THR A 173 13.64 -5.73 -10.47
N LEU A 174 12.83 -5.87 -9.41
CA LEU A 174 12.02 -4.77 -8.90
C LEU A 174 12.89 -3.60 -8.40
N LEU A 175 13.91 -3.89 -7.59
CA LEU A 175 14.81 -2.86 -7.04
C LEU A 175 15.60 -2.14 -8.14
N SER A 176 15.97 -2.83 -9.22
CA SER A 176 16.62 -2.20 -10.38
C SER A 176 15.76 -1.14 -11.07
N LYS A 177 14.43 -1.19 -10.89
CA LYS A 177 13.49 -0.20 -11.42
C LYS A 177 13.34 1.03 -10.51
N CYS A 178 13.88 1.00 -9.28
CA CYS A 178 13.73 2.04 -8.27
C CYS A 178 15.01 2.89 -8.16
N THR A 179 15.18 3.86 -9.07
CA THR A 179 16.44 4.62 -9.24
C THR A 179 16.71 5.68 -8.16
N CYS A 180 15.67 6.16 -7.45
CA CYS A 180 15.78 7.20 -6.43
C CYS A 180 15.49 6.68 -5.00
N LEU A 181 15.61 5.37 -4.78
CA LEU A 181 15.18 4.73 -3.55
C LEU A 181 16.10 5.08 -2.37
N GLN A 182 15.53 5.71 -1.35
CA GLN A 182 16.24 6.15 -0.13
C GLN A 182 15.91 5.27 1.08
N LYS A 183 14.72 4.67 1.11
CA LYS A 183 14.27 3.78 2.18
C LYS A 183 13.79 2.46 1.61
N LEU A 184 14.30 1.37 2.18
CA LEU A 184 13.91 0.01 1.85
C LEU A 184 13.58 -0.75 3.14
N ASP A 185 12.39 -1.33 3.19
CA ASP A 185 11.92 -2.18 4.29
C ASP A 185 11.54 -3.55 3.71
N LEU A 186 12.25 -4.60 4.13
CA LEU A 186 12.11 -5.95 3.61
C LEU A 186 11.74 -6.93 4.73
N ALA A 187 10.60 -7.59 4.60
CA ALA A 187 10.27 -8.83 5.29
C ALA A 187 9.89 -9.88 4.24
N ILE A 188 10.89 -10.61 3.75
CA ILE A 188 10.75 -11.53 2.61
C ILE A 188 11.08 -12.97 3.01
N SER A 189 10.26 -13.90 2.53
CA SER A 189 10.53 -15.32 2.55
C SER A 189 10.96 -15.76 1.16
N ILE A 190 11.88 -16.71 1.10
CA ILE A 190 12.53 -17.12 -0.13
C ILE A 190 12.21 -18.59 -0.38
N LYS A 191 11.68 -18.91 -1.56
CA LYS A 191 11.43 -20.31 -1.93
C LYS A 191 12.76 -21.08 -2.04
N PRO A 192 12.79 -22.40 -1.72
CA PRO A 192 14.01 -23.19 -1.72
C PRO A 192 14.69 -23.16 -3.10
N ASN A 193 16.03 -23.10 -3.10
CA ASN A 193 16.99 -23.00 -4.24
C ASN A 193 17.60 -21.62 -4.52
N TRP A 194 17.16 -20.56 -3.84
CA TRP A 194 17.77 -19.24 -3.99
C TRP A 194 18.96 -19.08 -3.02
N ASN A 195 20.16 -18.99 -3.59
CA ASN A 195 21.41 -19.10 -2.82
C ASN A 195 21.94 -17.75 -2.33
N LYS A 196 21.59 -16.64 -3.00
CA LYS A 196 22.15 -15.32 -2.71
C LYS A 196 21.24 -14.20 -3.23
N LEU A 197 20.87 -13.26 -2.35
CA LEU A 197 20.23 -11.99 -2.73
C LEU A 197 21.30 -10.89 -2.80
N TYR A 198 21.42 -10.21 -3.94
CA TYR A 198 22.34 -9.09 -4.11
C TYR A 198 21.56 -7.78 -4.36
N ILE A 199 21.77 -6.81 -3.47
CA ILE A 199 21.10 -5.50 -3.53
C ILE A 199 22.15 -4.42 -3.77
N SER A 200 22.06 -3.70 -4.89
CA SER A 200 22.91 -2.54 -5.18
C SER A 200 22.06 -1.29 -5.31
N LEU A 201 22.06 -0.45 -4.28
CA LEU A 201 21.24 0.76 -4.21
C LEU A 201 22.10 1.92 -3.70
N PRO A 202 22.73 2.70 -4.60
CA PRO A 202 23.66 3.76 -4.23
C PRO A 202 23.01 4.88 -3.43
N GLU A 203 21.74 5.19 -3.69
CA GLU A 203 21.00 6.27 -3.02
C GLU A 203 20.35 5.84 -1.69
N LEU A 204 20.51 4.57 -1.30
CA LEU A 204 19.82 4.03 -0.12
C LEU A 204 20.41 4.59 1.17
N GLN A 205 19.55 5.20 1.98
CA GLN A 205 19.89 5.81 3.27
C GLN A 205 19.38 5.00 4.46
N HIS A 206 18.25 4.31 4.30
CA HIS A 206 17.61 3.55 5.37
C HIS A 206 17.24 2.16 4.89
N LEU A 207 17.78 1.14 5.55
CA LEU A 207 17.48 -0.25 5.30
C LEU A 207 16.93 -0.90 6.57
N SER A 208 15.74 -1.48 6.46
CA SER A 208 15.18 -2.37 7.48
C SER A 208 15.02 -3.76 6.90
N ILE A 209 15.52 -4.76 7.61
CA ILE A 209 15.43 -6.17 7.24
C ILE A 209 14.81 -6.94 8.39
N HIS A 210 13.68 -7.57 8.12
CA HIS A 210 12.89 -8.33 9.07
C HIS A 210 12.76 -9.77 8.58
N PHE A 211 12.99 -10.76 9.43
CA PHE A 211 12.69 -12.17 9.17
C PHE A 211 13.04 -12.70 7.76
N ILE A 212 14.31 -12.70 7.38
CA ILE A 212 14.70 -13.36 6.12
C ILE A 212 15.16 -14.80 6.41
N ARG A 213 14.56 -15.77 5.70
CA ARG A 213 15.10 -17.14 5.60
C ARG A 213 15.95 -17.25 4.34
N TYR A 214 17.23 -16.91 4.43
CA TYR A 214 18.16 -16.91 3.30
C TYR A 214 19.49 -17.58 3.67
N HIS A 215 20.23 -18.01 2.65
CA HIS A 215 21.57 -18.57 2.82
C HIS A 215 22.68 -17.51 2.73
N SER A 216 22.54 -16.50 1.85
CA SER A 216 23.48 -15.37 1.74
C SER A 216 22.80 -14.07 1.25
N LEU A 217 23.14 -12.93 1.85
CA LEU A 217 22.64 -11.59 1.50
C LEU A 217 23.83 -10.64 1.38
N GLU A 218 23.95 -10.01 0.21
CA GLU A 218 24.97 -9.01 -0.06
C GLU A 218 24.31 -7.68 -0.42
N ILE A 219 24.70 -6.63 0.30
CA ILE A 219 24.14 -5.29 0.13
C ILE A 219 25.28 -4.33 -0.17
N TYR A 220 25.18 -3.67 -1.32
CA TYR A 220 26.00 -2.53 -1.70
C TYR A 220 25.15 -1.25 -1.61
N ALA A 221 25.30 -0.55 -0.50
CA ALA A 221 24.61 0.72 -0.20
C ALA A 221 25.61 1.71 0.41
N PRO A 222 26.45 2.38 -0.40
CA PRO A 222 27.52 3.26 0.09
C PRO A 222 27.03 4.46 0.91
N ASN A 223 25.78 4.92 0.70
CA ASN A 223 25.21 6.07 1.40
C ASN A 223 24.29 5.68 2.58
N LEU A 224 24.41 4.45 3.09
CA LEU A 224 23.53 3.93 4.13
C LEU A 224 23.76 4.64 5.48
N LEU A 225 22.71 5.25 6.02
CA LEU A 225 22.70 5.97 7.29
C LEU A 225 22.14 5.12 8.44
N SER A 226 21.23 4.19 8.16
CA SER A 226 20.62 3.32 9.16
C SER A 226 20.39 1.92 8.62
N LEU A 227 20.78 0.91 9.40
CA LEU A 227 20.45 -0.50 9.20
C LEU A 227 19.70 -1.01 10.45
N LYS A 228 18.52 -1.61 10.25
CA LYS A 228 17.67 -2.16 11.33
C LYS A 228 17.18 -3.57 11.03
#